data_AF-A0A960EDC4-F1
#
_entry.id   AF-A0A960EDC4-F1
#
_cell.length_a   1.000
_cell.length_b   1.000
_cell.length_c   1.000
_cell.angle_alpha   90.00
_cell.angle_beta   90.00
_cell.angle_gamma   90.00
#
_symmetry.space_group_name_H-M   'P 1'
#
loop_
_entity.id
_entity.type
_entity.pdbx_description
1 polymer ?
#
loop_
_entity_poly.entity_id
_entity_poly.type
_entity_poly.pdbx_seq_one_letter_code
_entity_poly.pdbx_strand_id
1 'polypeptide(L)'
;MQAFLDAISAGASGDELANIDIPESYRAAFVKRDEADMWEGYASEDKDPRKSLHVDEVATPELAPDEVYVAVMAGAINFNTVWTSIFEPLPTFGFL
;
A
#
# COMPACT_ATOMS: atom_id res chain seq x y z
N MET A 1 3.02 3.64 -14.39
CA MET A 1 3.38 2.27 -13.93
C MET A 1 3.84 1.32 -15.04
N GLN A 2 3.15 1.20 -16.19
CA GLN A 2 3.49 0.21 -17.23
C GLN A 2 4.96 0.26 -17.69
N ALA A 3 5.53 1.46 -17.88
CA ALA A 3 6.92 1.62 -18.30
C ALA A 3 7.93 0.95 -17.35
N PHE A 4 7.72 1.03 -16.03
CA PHE A 4 8.59 0.36 -15.05
C PHE A 4 8.48 -1.17 -15.16
N LEU A 5 7.27 -1.72 -15.32
CA LEU A 5 7.06 -3.15 -15.47
C LEU A 5 7.77 -3.69 -16.72
N ASP A 6 7.64 -2.99 -17.85
CA ASP A 6 8.25 -3.38 -19.11
C ASP A 6 9.78 -3.37 -19.00
N ALA A 7 10.34 -2.30 -18.43
CA ALA A 7 11.78 -2.16 -18.23
C ALA A 7 12.37 -3.24 -17.31
N ILE A 8 11.71 -3.51 -16.17
CA ILE A 8 12.13 -4.56 -15.24
C ILE A 8 12.08 -5.94 -15.91
N SER A 9 11.00 -6.22 -16.65
CA SER A 9 10.83 -7.50 -17.36
C SER A 9 11.85 -7.69 -18.48
N ALA A 10 12.31 -6.60 -19.11
CA ALA A 10 13.36 -6.61 -20.12
C ALA A 10 14.79 -6.69 -19.53
N GLY A 11 14.94 -6.61 -18.21
CA GLY A 11 16.26 -6.58 -17.55
C GLY A 11 17.02 -5.27 -17.78
N ALA A 12 16.30 -4.15 -17.86
CA ALA A 12 16.88 -2.82 -18.03
C ALA A 12 17.92 -2.50 -16.94
N SER A 13 18.94 -1.73 -17.33
CA SER A 13 19.97 -1.22 -16.44
C SER A 13 19.44 -0.14 -15.48
N GLY A 14 20.22 0.19 -14.45
CA GLY A 14 19.88 1.26 -13.51
C GLY A 14 19.75 2.63 -14.20
N ASP A 15 20.59 2.92 -15.18
CA ASP A 15 20.53 4.18 -15.94
C ASP A 15 19.25 4.27 -16.77
N GLU A 16 18.80 3.16 -17.36
CA GLU A 16 17.53 3.12 -18.10
C GLU A 16 16.33 3.32 -17.16
N LEU A 17 16.33 2.68 -15.98
CA LEU A 17 15.27 2.86 -14.98
C LEU A 17 15.21 4.30 -14.44
N ALA A 18 16.37 4.96 -14.26
CA ALA A 18 16.46 6.33 -13.76
C ALA A 18 15.89 7.38 -14.74
N ASN A 19 15.72 7.02 -16.02
CA ASN A 19 15.14 7.89 -17.04
C ASN A 19 13.62 7.73 -17.19
N ILE A 20 12.98 6.86 -16.40
CA ILE A 20 11.52 6.70 -16.42
C ILE A 20 10.89 7.71 -15.46
N ASP A 21 9.95 8.50 -15.96
CA ASP A 21 9.20 9.45 -15.14
C ASP A 21 8.44 8.74 -14.01
N ILE A 22 8.56 9.30 -12.80
CA ILE A 22 7.82 8.81 -11.64
C ILE A 22 6.32 9.13 -11.82
N PRO A 23 5.41 8.15 -11.73
CA PRO A 23 3.98 8.40 -11.88
C PRO A 23 3.44 9.27 -10.74
N GLU A 24 2.45 10.11 -11.02
CA GLU A 24 1.76 10.91 -10.00
C GLU A 24 0.86 10.07 -9.08
N SER A 25 0.43 8.88 -9.54
CA SER A 25 -0.34 7.93 -8.75
C SER A 25 0.09 6.48 -9.00
N TYR A 26 -0.24 5.61 -8.04
CA TYR A 26 -0.08 4.17 -8.18
C TYR A 26 -1.22 3.41 -7.51
N ARG A 27 -1.52 2.21 -8.03
CA ARG A 27 -2.50 1.31 -7.45
C ARG A 27 -1.98 0.69 -6.15
N ALA A 28 -2.72 0.85 -5.06
CA ALA A 28 -2.36 0.34 -3.73
C ALA A 28 -3.56 -0.33 -3.04
N ALA A 29 -3.27 -1.24 -2.10
CA ALA A 29 -4.24 -1.70 -1.12
C ALA A 29 -4.12 -0.84 0.14
N PHE A 30 -5.22 -0.27 0.63
CA PHE A 30 -5.22 0.64 1.78
C PHE A 30 -6.50 0.55 2.60
N VAL A 31 -6.45 1.12 3.81
CA VAL A 31 -7.60 1.33 4.71
C VAL A 31 -7.83 2.82 4.87
N LYS A 32 -9.05 3.24 5.22
CA LYS A 32 -9.39 4.66 5.37
C LYS A 32 -9.58 5.07 6.83
N ARG A 33 -9.22 6.31 7.14
CA ARG A 33 -9.31 6.86 8.51
C ARG A 33 -10.75 7.03 8.98
N ASP A 34 -11.66 7.37 8.08
CA ASP A 34 -13.10 7.54 8.37
C ASP A 34 -13.85 6.21 8.61
N GLU A 35 -13.22 5.08 8.31
CA GLU A 35 -13.75 3.74 8.55
C GLU A 35 -13.19 3.09 9.82
N ALA A 36 -12.34 3.78 10.59
CA ALA A 36 -11.64 3.19 11.74
C ALA A 36 -12.58 2.58 12.79
N ASP A 37 -13.79 3.14 12.95
CA ASP A 37 -14.79 2.70 13.93
C ASP A 37 -15.80 1.69 13.34
N MET A 38 -15.63 1.24 12.09
CA MET A 38 -16.60 0.36 11.41
C MET A 38 -16.79 -1.01 12.08
N TRP A 39 -15.84 -1.40 12.93
CA TRP A 39 -15.82 -2.69 13.64
C TRP A 39 -16.29 -2.59 15.10
N GLU A 40 -16.79 -1.43 15.54
CA GLU A 40 -17.36 -1.31 16.89
C GLU A 40 -18.49 -2.33 17.10
N GLY A 41 -18.42 -3.06 18.22
CA GLY A 41 -19.41 -4.07 18.59
C GLY A 41 -19.25 -5.44 17.91
N TYR A 42 -18.25 -5.63 17.03
CA TYR A 42 -17.93 -6.94 16.43
C TYR A 42 -16.89 -7.69 17.26
N ALA A 43 -17.04 -9.01 17.38
CA ALA A 43 -15.97 -9.88 17.87
C ALA A 43 -14.84 -9.97 16.82
N SER A 44 -13.59 -10.17 17.24
CA SER A 44 -12.43 -10.14 16.33
C SER A 44 -12.52 -11.16 15.20
N GLU A 45 -13.09 -12.34 15.45
CA GLU A 45 -13.32 -13.39 14.47
C GLU A 45 -14.37 -13.05 13.39
N ASP A 46 -15.26 -12.09 13.68
CA ASP A 46 -16.34 -11.65 12.78
C ASP A 46 -15.91 -10.47 11.89
N LYS A 47 -14.75 -9.87 12.15
CA LYS A 47 -14.20 -8.75 11.38
C LYS A 47 -13.62 -9.28 10.07
N ASP A 48 -14.30 -9.01 8.97
CA ASP A 48 -13.91 -9.46 7.62
C ASP A 48 -13.00 -8.42 6.93
N PRO A 49 -11.69 -8.70 6.72
CA PRO A 49 -10.75 -7.79 6.05
C PRO A 49 -11.22 -7.26 4.70
N ARG A 50 -12.09 -8.01 4.00
CA ARG A 50 -12.58 -7.64 2.66
C ARG A 50 -13.51 -6.43 2.68
N LYS A 51 -14.03 -6.03 3.84
CA LYS A 51 -14.93 -4.87 3.98
C LYS A 51 -14.19 -3.56 4.21
N SER A 52 -12.96 -3.60 4.70
CA SER A 52 -12.15 -2.43 5.07
C SER A 52 -10.97 -2.19 4.13
N LEU A 53 -10.48 -3.24 3.44
CA LEU A 53 -9.43 -3.12 2.44
C LEU A 53 -10.00 -2.60 1.12
N HIS A 54 -9.49 -1.47 0.67
CA HIS A 54 -9.76 -0.89 -0.63
C HIS A 54 -8.56 -1.11 -1.55
N VAL A 55 -8.80 -1.23 -2.85
CA VAL A 55 -7.74 -1.25 -3.86
C VAL A 55 -8.05 -0.24 -4.93
N ASP A 56 -7.29 0.86 -4.96
CA ASP A 56 -7.50 1.99 -5.86
C ASP A 56 -6.18 2.74 -6.11
N GLU A 57 -6.23 3.77 -6.94
CA GLU A 57 -5.11 4.71 -7.16
C GLU A 57 -4.94 5.64 -5.97
N VAL A 58 -3.70 5.75 -5.49
CA VAL A 58 -3.29 6.72 -4.46
C VAL A 58 -2.18 7.61 -5.00
N ALA A 59 -2.07 8.83 -4.48
CA ALA A 59 -1.02 9.75 -4.88
C ALA A 59 0.36 9.18 -4.50
N THR A 60 1.32 9.34 -5.40
CA THR A 60 2.73 9.07 -5.08
C THR A 60 3.20 10.09 -4.04
N PRO A 61 3.79 9.66 -2.91
CA PRO A 61 4.27 10.58 -1.88
C PRO A 61 5.45 11.43 -2.38
N GLU A 62 5.92 12.36 -1.56
CA GLU A 62 7.21 13.02 -1.77
C GLU A 62 8.34 12.13 -1.23
N LEU A 63 9.46 12.03 -1.93
CA LEU A 63 10.59 11.19 -1.53
C LEU A 63 11.49 11.95 -0.54
N ALA A 64 11.68 11.42 0.67
CA ALA A 64 12.65 12.00 1.59
C ALA A 64 14.11 11.69 1.18
N PRO A 65 15.11 12.45 1.68
CA PRO A 65 16.51 12.27 1.30
C PRO A 65 17.12 10.90 1.63
N ASP A 66 16.52 10.16 2.58
CA ASP A 66 16.94 8.86 3.06
C ASP A 66 16.01 7.70 2.65
N GLU A 67 15.09 7.96 1.72
CA GLU A 67 14.12 6.99 1.23
C GLU A 67 14.42 6.54 -0.22
N VAL A 68 13.78 5.45 -0.62
CA VAL A 68 13.84 4.92 -1.99
C VAL A 68 12.45 4.58 -2.49
N TYR A 69 12.20 4.83 -3.78
CA TYR A 69 11.05 4.23 -4.46
C TYR A 69 11.38 2.81 -4.90
N VAL A 70 10.43 1.91 -4.66
CA VAL A 70 10.50 0.52 -5.08
C VAL A 70 9.29 0.19 -5.93
N ALA A 71 9.54 -0.17 -7.20
CA ALA A 71 8.51 -0.78 -8.04
C ALA A 71 8.28 -2.23 -7.55
N VAL A 72 7.24 -2.43 -6.75
CA VAL A 72 6.95 -3.71 -6.10
C VAL A 72 6.45 -4.74 -7.12
N MET A 73 7.24 -5.80 -7.34
CA MET A 73 6.88 -6.89 -8.26
C MET A 73 5.99 -7.96 -7.58
N ALA A 74 6.19 -8.19 -6.29
CA ALA A 74 5.42 -9.11 -5.48
C ALA A 74 5.43 -8.69 -4.01
N GLY A 75 4.38 -9.06 -3.29
CA GLY A 75 4.24 -8.86 -1.85
C GLY A 75 3.66 -10.09 -1.17
N ALA A 76 3.53 -10.04 0.14
CA ALA A 76 2.92 -11.10 0.94
C ALA A 76 1.98 -10.50 1.99
N ILE A 77 0.99 -11.30 2.39
CA ILE A 77 0.11 -10.96 3.51
C ILE A 77 0.75 -11.51 4.79
N ASN A 78 0.93 -10.64 5.78
CA ASN A 78 1.39 -11.00 7.12
C ASN A 78 0.30 -10.70 8.17
N PHE A 79 0.52 -11.13 9.41
CA PHE A 79 -0.43 -10.86 10.49
C PHE A 79 -0.68 -9.38 10.71
N ASN A 80 0.33 -8.51 10.55
CA ASN A 80 0.14 -7.06 10.66
C ASN A 80 -0.79 -6.51 9.57
N THR A 81 -0.82 -7.11 8.38
CA THR A 81 -1.76 -6.76 7.31
C THR A 81 -3.18 -7.09 7.72
N VAL A 82 -3.38 -8.28 8.31
CA VAL A 82 -4.68 -8.70 8.85
C VAL A 82 -5.11 -7.76 9.98
N TRP A 83 -4.25 -7.52 10.97
CA TRP A 83 -4.52 -6.61 12.09
C TRP A 83 -4.84 -5.19 11.64
N THR A 84 -4.11 -4.67 10.64
CA THR A 84 -4.41 -3.35 10.03
C THR A 84 -5.82 -3.34 9.43
N SER A 85 -6.20 -4.38 8.70
CA SER A 85 -7.53 -4.45 8.07
C SER A 85 -8.69 -4.54 9.07
N ILE A 86 -8.44 -5.02 10.29
CA ILE A 86 -9.47 -5.10 11.34
C ILE A 86 -9.32 -4.02 12.43
N PHE A 87 -8.39 -3.08 12.22
CA PHE A 87 -8.06 -1.96 13.11
C PHE A 87 -7.67 -2.39 14.54
N GLU A 88 -6.98 -3.54 14.69
CA GLU A 88 -6.58 -4.08 16.00
C GLU A 88 -5.05 -4.11 16.22
N PRO A 89 -4.58 -4.05 17.49
CA PRO A 89 -5.36 -3.71 18.69
C PRO A 89 -5.74 -2.22 18.74
N LEU A 90 -5.10 -1.40 17.91
CA LEU A 90 -5.39 0.01 17.71
C LEU A 90 -5.17 0.35 16.22
N PRO A 91 -5.97 1.25 15.64
CA PRO A 91 -5.73 1.75 14.29
C PRO A 91 -4.41 2.54 14.23
N THR A 92 -3.59 2.28 13.21
CA THR A 92 -2.28 2.95 13.02
C THR A 92 -2.41 4.48 12.92
N PHE A 93 -3.59 4.98 12.53
CA PHE A 93 -3.89 6.41 12.48
C PHE A 93 -3.71 7.14 13.82
N GLY A 94 -3.78 6.44 14.96
CA GLY A 94 -3.52 7.04 16.27
C GLY A 94 -2.06 7.43 16.52
N PHE A 95 -1.15 7.05 15.61
CA PHE A 95 0.29 7.29 15.71
C PHE A 95 0.83 8.22 14.62
N LEU A 96 -0.06 8.76 13.75
CA LEU A 96 0.24 9.64 12.61
C LEU A 96 -0.48 10.99 12.76
#